data_AF-A0A6I1NG17-F1
#
_entry.id   AF-A0A6I1NG17-F1
#
_cell.length_a   1.000
_cell.length_b   1.000
_cell.length_c   1.000
_cell.angle_alpha   90.00
_cell.angle_beta   90.00
_cell.angle_gamma   90.00
#
_symmetry.space_group_name_H-M   'P 1'
#
loop_
_entity.id
_entity.type
_entity.pdbx_description
1 polymer ?
#
loop_
_entity_poly.entity_id
_entity_poly.type
_entity_poly.pdbx_seq_one_letter_code
_entity_poly.pdbx_strand_id
1 'polypeptide(L)' 'MGGPRSEDFVLIAITAGRIRDTATKQCFYRRLVERLSVAPGIDPEDVMVVISTTQADEWSFAGGRGN' A
#
# COMPACT_ATOMS: atom_id res chain seq x y z
N MET A 1 -18.84 -2.37 -7.02
CA MET A 1 -17.56 -1.70 -7.37
C MET A 1 -16.44 -2.68 -7.14
N GLY A 2 -16.11 -3.43 -8.18
CA GLY A 2 -15.19 -4.55 -8.15
C GLY A 2 -15.42 -5.27 -9.46
N GLY A 3 -14.70 -4.86 -10.50
CA GLY A 3 -14.64 -5.62 -11.74
C GLY A 3 -14.19 -7.05 -11.46
N PRO A 4 -14.37 -7.99 -12.39
CA PRO A 4 -13.92 -9.36 -12.19
C PRO A 4 -12.42 -9.31 -11.90
N ARG A 5 -12.04 -9.56 -10.64
CA ARG A 5 -10.63 -9.65 -10.27
C ARG A 5 -10.08 -10.86 -11.01
N SER A 6 -9.01 -10.64 -11.76
CA SER A 6 -8.32 -11.75 -12.40
C SER A 6 -7.67 -12.64 -11.32
N GLU A 7 -7.14 -13.79 -11.73
CA GLU A 7 -6.32 -14.62 -10.84
C GLU A 7 -4.99 -13.93 -10.45
N ASP A 8 -4.63 -12.82 -11.10
CA ASP A 8 -3.40 -12.05 -10.88
C ASP A 8 -3.55 -10.92 -9.84
N PHE A 9 -4.62 -10.96 -9.02
CA PHE A 9 -4.89 -9.95 -8.00
C PHE A 9 -3.75 -9.80 -6.97
N VAL A 10 -3.35 -8.54 -6.72
CA VAL A 10 -2.32 -8.18 -5.74
C VAL A 10 -2.88 -7.27 -4.65
N LEU A 11 -2.73 -7.72 -3.40
CA LEU A 11 -2.98 -6.90 -2.21
C LEU A 11 -1.65 -6.37 -1.65
N ILE A 12 -1.56 -5.04 -1.57
CA ILE A 12 -0.45 -4.34 -0.90
C ILE A 12 -0.97 -3.75 0.40
N ALA A 13 -0.61 -4.39 1.52
CA ALA A 13 -0.91 -3.93 2.86
C ALA A 13 0.28 -3.15 3.43
N ILE A 14 0.06 -1.89 3.80
CA ILE A 14 1.08 -1.00 4.34
C ILE A 14 0.68 -0.61 5.76
N THR A 15 1.57 -0.85 6.72
CA THR A 15 1.45 -0.33 8.09
C THR A 15 2.38 0.87 8.23
N ALA A 16 1.86 2.00 8.68
CA ALA A 16 2.61 3.25 8.79
C ALA A 16 2.34 3.99 10.11
N GLY A 17 3.34 4.67 10.65
CA GLY A 17 3.21 5.43 11.91
C GLY A 17 2.69 6.87 11.75
N ARG A 18 2.64 7.41 10.52
CA ARG A 18 2.23 8.79 10.26
C ARG A 18 1.12 8.86 9.23
N ILE A 19 -0.01 9.46 9.61
CA ILE A 19 -1.12 9.76 8.71
C ILE A 19 -0.63 10.69 7.60
N ARG A 20 -0.93 10.33 6.34
CA ARG A 20 -0.73 11.18 5.17
C ARG A 20 -2.05 11.77 4.73
N ASP A 21 -2.01 12.98 4.17
CA ASP A 21 -3.19 13.58 3.56
C ASP A 21 -3.66 12.79 2.33
N THR A 22 -4.89 13.07 1.91
CA THR A 22 -5.54 12.37 0.80
C THR A 22 -4.77 12.58 -0.51
N ALA A 23 -4.25 13.78 -0.78
CA ALA A 23 -3.53 14.08 -2.02
C ALA A 23 -2.25 13.23 -2.15
N THR A 24 -1.50 13.11 -1.05
CA THR A 24 -0.29 12.29 -0.97
C THR A 24 -0.62 10.82 -1.22
N LYS A 25 -1.68 10.30 -0.60
CA LYS A 25 -2.12 8.91 -0.81
C LYS A 25 -2.51 8.66 -2.28
N GLN A 26 -3.28 9.57 -2.88
CA GLN A 26 -3.69 9.46 -4.28
C GLN A 26 -2.50 9.49 -5.26
N CYS A 27 -1.54 10.41 -5.03
CA CYS A 27 -0.30 10.45 -5.81
C CYS A 27 0.50 9.16 -5.67
N PHE A 28 0.57 8.60 -4.46
CA PHE A 28 1.22 7.31 -4.22
C PHE A 28 0.53 6.17 -4.98
N TYR A 29 -0.81 6.04 -4.89
CA TYR A 29 -1.54 4.97 -5.56
C TYR A 29 -1.33 5.01 -7.08
N ARG A 30 -1.47 6.20 -7.69
CA ARG A 30 -1.23 6.37 -9.14
C ARG A 30 0.19 5.96 -9.52
N ARG A 31 1.19 6.44 -8.77
CA ARG A 31 2.59 6.13 -9.08
C ARG A 31 2.92 4.66 -8.88
N LEU A 32 2.28 4.00 -7.91
CA LEU A 32 2.47 2.58 -7.64
C LEU A 32 1.97 1.73 -8.81
N VAL A 33 0.73 1.93 -9.26
CA VAL A 33 0.16 1.14 -10.37
C VAL A 33 0.89 1.41 -11.69
N GLU A 34 1.32 2.65 -11.95
CA GLU A 34 2.20 2.98 -13.10
C GLU A 34 3.51 2.19 -13.09
N ARG A 35 4.09 1.94 -11.91
CA ARG A 35 5.35 1.19 -11.80
C ARG A 35 5.12 -0.30 -11.97
N LEU A 36 4.07 -0.84 -11.34
CA LEU A 36 3.72 -2.26 -11.41
C LEU A 36 3.31 -2.68 -12.82
N SER A 37 2.67 -1.80 -13.58
CA SER A 37 2.34 -2.07 -14.99
C SER A 37 3.56 -2.05 -15.91
N VAL A 38 4.62 -1.30 -15.57
CA VAL A 38 5.89 -1.33 -16.32
C VAL A 38 6.69 -2.58 -15.98
N ALA A 39 6.79 -2.91 -14.70
CA ALA A 39 7.42 -4.13 -14.22
C ALA A 39 6.88 -4.47 -12.82
N PRO A 40 6.28 -5.66 -12.63
CA PRO A 40 6.36 -6.85 -13.48
C PRO A 40 5.32 -6.97 -14.61
N GLY A 41 4.48 -5.95 -14.86
CA GLY A 41 3.43 -6.02 -15.88
C GLY A 41 2.03 -6.27 -15.35
N ILE A 42 1.78 -5.97 -14.08
CA ILE A 42 0.47 -6.17 -13.43
C ILE A 42 -0.53 -5.13 -13.94
N ASP A 43 -1.75 -5.58 -14.27
CA ASP A 43 -2.85 -4.68 -14.61
C ASP A 43 -3.19 -3.78 -13.40
N PRO A 44 -3.25 -2.44 -13.57
CA PRO A 44 -3.68 -1.53 -12.52
C PRO A 44 -5.01 -1.90 -11.83
N GLU A 45 -5.96 -2.51 -12.55
CA GLU A 45 -7.27 -2.92 -12.01
C GLU A 45 -7.16 -4.13 -11.06
N ASP A 46 -6.05 -4.87 -11.10
CA ASP A 46 -5.77 -6.00 -10.22
C ASP A 46 -5.03 -5.62 -8.92
N VAL A 47 -4.75 -4.32 -8.70
CA VAL A 47 -4.02 -3.85 -7.51
C VAL A 47 -4.96 -3.21 -6.49
N MET A 48 -4.92 -3.71 -5.25
CA MET A 48 -5.56 -3.06 -4.10
C MET A 48 -4.52 -2.65 -3.06
N VAL A 49 -4.62 -1.41 -2.57
CA VAL A 49 -3.75 -0.88 -1.52
C VAL A 49 -4.56 -0.59 -0.26
N VAL A 50 -4.11 -1.12 0.87
CA VAL A 50 -4.65 -0.80 2.19
C VAL A 50 -3.55 -0.20 3.04
N ILE A 51 -3.77 1.01 3.55
CA ILE A 51 -2.85 1.68 4.47
C ILE A 51 -3.48 1.72 5.85
N SER A 52 -2.93 0.94 6.78
CA SER A 52 -3.27 0.95 8.20
C SER A 52 -2.32 1.89 8.93
N THR A 53 -2.86 2.84 9.69
CA THR A 53 -2.05 3.74 10.51
C THR A 53 -2.09 3.29 11.97
N THR A 54 -0.92 3.22 12.57
CA THR A 54 -0.68 2.85 13.97
C THR A 54 0.07 4.00 14.66
N GLN A 55 0.05 4.04 15.98
CA GLN A 55 0.88 4.95 16.76
C GLN A 55 2.33 4.45 16.82
N ALA A 56 3.25 5.35 17.18
CA ALA A 56 4.68 5.03 17.18
C ALA A 56 5.09 4.09 18.32
N ASP A 57 4.40 4.18 19.46
CA ASP A 57 4.57 3.35 20.66
C ASP A 57 4.04 1.91 20.47
N GLU A 58 3.25 1.68 19.42
CA GLU A 58 2.78 0.34 19.04
C GLU A 58 3.85 -0.46 18.27
N TRP A 59 5.01 0.12 17.96
CA TRP A 59 6.06 -0.51 17.15
C TRP A 59 7.22 -0.96 18.03
N SER A 60 7.66 -2.21 17.84
CA SER A 60 8.95 -2.68 18.31
C SER A 60 9.82 -3.03 17.11
N PHE A 61 11.03 -2.47 17.07
CA PHE A 61 12.04 -2.77 16.07
C PHE A 61 12.99 -3.86 16.57
N ALA A 62 13.88 -4.32 15.69
CA ALA A 62 14.85 -5.37 15.99
C ALA A 62 15.57 -5.14 17.33
N GLY A 63 15.62 -6.18 18.17
CA GLY A 63 16.18 -6.11 19.52
C GLY A 63 15.24 -5.54 20.59
N GLY A 64 13.94 -5.43 20.32
CA GLY A 64 12.93 -5.05 21.32
C GLY A 64 12.83 -3.54 21.58
N ARG A 65 13.41 -2.70 20.72
CA ARG A 65 13.41 -1.25 20.90
C ARG A 65 12.11 -0.68 20.35
N GLY A 66 11.28 -0.12 21.22
CA GLY A 66 10.12 0.69 20.84
C GLY A 66 10.47 2.17 20.72
N ASN A 67 9.57 2.94 20.11
CA ASN A 67 9.58 4.40 20.13
C ASN A 67 8.84 4.94 21.36
#